data_AF-A0A238IY58-F1
#
_entry.id   AF-A0A238IY58-F1
#
_cell.length_a   1.000
_cell.length_b   1.000
_cell.length_c   1.000
_cell.angle_alpha   90.00
_cell.angle_beta   90.00
_cell.angle_gamma   90.00
#
_symmetry.space_group_name_H-M   'P 1'
#
loop_
_entity.id
_entity.type
_entity.pdbx_description
1 polymer ?
#
loop_
_entity_poly.entity_id
_entity_poly.type
_entity_poly.pdbx_seq_one_letter_code
_entity_poly.pdbx_strand_id
1 'polypeptide(L)'
;MKDPYGVLVRQGPNAKHPDSIRFTDNAAPDSQKATIQAYLKEAMGYAEQGLKPPKDVTLPEMPDELTDALDADPELADAFHRLTPGRRKSYILNLNRARQSATRINRIEKFRDRILSGKGATER
;
A
#
# COMPACT_ATOMS: atom_id res chain seq x y z
N MET A 1 13.38 -8.39 7.94
CA MET A 1 14.73 -8.78 7.46
C MET A 1 15.72 -7.78 8.01
N LYS A 2 16.88 -8.25 8.49
CA LYS A 2 17.86 -7.38 9.18
C LYS A 2 18.67 -6.50 8.22
N ASP A 3 18.81 -6.93 6.98
CA ASP A 3 19.52 -6.22 5.90
C ASP A 3 20.90 -5.64 6.29
N PRO A 4 21.85 -6.43 6.82
CA PRO A 4 23.15 -5.92 7.26
C PRO A 4 24.00 -5.32 6.15
N TYR A 5 23.70 -5.65 4.89
CA TYR A 5 24.42 -5.13 3.72
C TYR A 5 23.73 -3.92 3.06
N GLY A 6 22.56 -3.50 3.56
CA GLY A 6 21.83 -2.34 3.05
C GLY A 6 21.40 -2.45 1.58
N VAL A 7 21.15 -3.67 1.09
CA VAL A 7 20.87 -3.93 -0.33
C VAL A 7 19.37 -3.86 -0.66
N LEU A 8 18.50 -3.82 0.36
CA LEU A 8 17.07 -3.70 0.14
C LEU A 8 16.68 -2.25 -0.16
N VAL A 9 15.87 -2.08 -1.20
CA VAL A 9 15.25 -0.82 -1.60
C VAL A 9 13.73 -0.94 -1.60
N ARG A 10 13.06 0.20 -1.48
CA ARG A 10 11.59 0.29 -1.56
C ARG A 10 11.13 0.06 -3.00
N GLN A 11 10.07 -0.72 -3.17
CA GLN A 11 9.45 -0.91 -4.50
C GLN A 11 8.87 0.39 -5.09
N GLY A 12 8.53 1.36 -4.24
CA GLY A 12 8.04 2.67 -4.66
C GLY A 12 7.70 3.57 -3.47
N PRO A 13 7.18 4.77 -3.71
CA PRO A 13 6.94 5.78 -2.67
C PRO A 13 5.93 5.34 -1.60
N ASN A 14 5.07 4.38 -1.91
CA ASN A 14 4.05 3.87 -1.00
C ASN A 14 4.48 2.63 -0.19
N ALA A 15 5.67 2.07 -0.47
CA ALA A 15 6.23 0.96 0.28
C ALA A 15 6.77 1.47 1.63
N LYS A 16 6.36 0.83 2.73
CA LYS A 16 6.76 1.24 4.10
C LYS A 16 8.21 0.89 4.40
N HIS A 17 8.59 -0.33 4.04
CA HIS A 17 9.91 -0.89 4.31
C HIS A 17 10.58 -1.24 2.98
N PRO A 18 11.92 -1.19 2.91
CA PRO A 18 12.66 -1.80 1.82
C PRO A 18 12.43 -3.31 1.82
N ASP A 19 12.04 -3.84 0.68
CA ASP A 19 11.59 -5.23 0.52
C ASP A 19 12.03 -5.84 -0.82
N SER A 20 12.90 -5.15 -1.55
CA SER A 20 13.31 -5.54 -2.89
C SER A 20 14.80 -5.34 -3.13
N ILE A 21 15.44 -6.22 -3.86
CA ILE A 21 16.77 -6.00 -4.42
C ILE A 21 16.58 -5.65 -5.89
N ARG A 22 17.17 -4.55 -6.34
CA ARG A 22 17.09 -4.10 -7.74
C ARG A 22 18.44 -4.23 -8.42
N PHE A 23 18.42 -4.84 -9.59
CA PHE A 23 19.59 -4.99 -10.45
C PHE A 23 19.38 -4.17 -11.72
N THR A 24 20.43 -3.48 -12.15
CA THR A 24 20.50 -2.77 -13.43
C THR A 24 21.45 -3.46 -14.41
N ASP A 25 22.11 -4.53 -13.96
CA ASP A 25 23.08 -5.32 -14.71
C ASP A 25 22.80 -6.81 -14.52
N ASN A 26 23.06 -7.61 -15.56
CA ASN A 26 22.75 -9.03 -15.58
C ASN A 26 23.73 -9.90 -14.75
N ALA A 27 24.96 -9.43 -14.51
CA ALA A 27 25.94 -10.14 -13.67
C ALA A 27 25.78 -9.80 -12.18
N ALA A 28 25.05 -8.74 -11.85
CA ALA A 28 24.83 -8.30 -10.47
C ALA A 28 24.22 -9.38 -9.55
N PRO A 29 23.22 -10.20 -9.97
CA PRO A 29 22.71 -11.29 -9.14
C PRO A 29 23.78 -12.32 -8.75
N ASP A 30 24.64 -12.71 -9.69
CA ASP A 30 25.72 -13.67 -9.43
C ASP A 30 26.77 -13.08 -8.48
N SER A 31 27.13 -11.80 -8.66
CA SER A 31 28.05 -11.10 -7.76
C SER A 31 27.53 -10.99 -6.32
N GLN A 32 26.21 -10.94 -6.13
CA GLN A 32 25.54 -10.85 -4.83
C GLN A 32 24.98 -12.19 -4.32
N LYS A 33 25.31 -13.30 -4.97
CA LYS A 33 24.76 -14.64 -4.67
C LYS A 33 24.82 -14.99 -3.19
N ALA A 34 25.94 -14.72 -2.53
CA ALA A 34 26.11 -15.01 -1.09
C ALA A 34 25.11 -14.22 -0.23
N THR A 35 24.93 -12.93 -0.52
CA THR A 35 23.96 -12.05 0.17
C THR A 35 22.53 -12.53 -0.04
N ILE A 36 22.16 -12.81 -1.29
CA ILE A 36 20.83 -13.30 -1.65
C ILE A 36 20.53 -14.61 -0.91
N GLN A 37 21.47 -15.57 -0.91
CA GLN A 37 21.31 -16.84 -0.22
C GLN A 37 21.20 -16.68 1.30
N ALA A 38 21.97 -15.77 1.91
CA ALA A 38 21.85 -15.45 3.33
C ALA A 38 20.44 -14.91 3.66
N TYR A 39 19.90 -14.01 2.83
CA TYR A 39 18.58 -13.41 3.05
C TYR A 39 17.46 -14.43 2.84
N LEU A 40 17.59 -15.31 1.83
CA LEU A 40 16.64 -16.41 1.65
C LEU A 40 16.62 -17.35 2.85
N LYS A 41 17.79 -17.72 3.40
CA LYS A 41 17.87 -18.54 4.62
C LYS A 41 17.23 -17.85 5.83
N GLU A 42 17.48 -16.55 6.03
CA GLU A 42 16.84 -15.77 7.09
C GLU A 42 15.31 -15.76 6.93
N ALA A 43 14.81 -15.54 5.70
CA ALA A 43 13.39 -15.53 5.40
C ALA A 43 12.73 -16.90 5.63
N MET A 44 13.40 -18.00 5.27
CA MET A 44 12.96 -19.36 5.57
C MET A 44 12.86 -19.58 7.09
N GLY A 45 13.87 -19.15 7.85
CA GLY A 45 13.84 -19.24 9.32
C GLY A 45 12.68 -18.47 9.96
N TYR A 46 12.33 -17.29 9.43
CA TYR A 46 11.13 -16.56 9.87
C TYR A 46 9.84 -17.31 9.56
N ALA A 47 9.74 -17.94 8.38
CA ALA A 47 8.57 -18.71 7.99
C ALA A 47 8.39 -19.95 8.88
N GLU A 48 9.48 -20.69 9.15
CA GLU A 48 9.48 -21.86 10.05
C GLU A 48 9.05 -21.48 11.48
N GLN A 49 9.47 -20.31 11.96
CA GLN A 49 9.10 -19.79 13.28
C GLN A 49 7.69 -19.15 13.31
N GLY A 50 7.01 -19.04 12.16
CA GLY A 50 5.73 -18.36 12.06
C GLY A 50 5.79 -16.86 12.37
N LEU A 51 6.97 -16.24 12.31
CA LEU A 51 7.16 -14.84 12.59
C LEU A 51 6.47 -13.99 11.53
N LYS A 52 5.43 -13.27 11.96
CA LYS A 52 4.71 -12.30 11.11
C LYS A 52 5.14 -10.90 11.48
N PRO A 53 5.41 -10.03 10.48
CA PRO A 53 5.66 -8.63 10.77
C PRO A 53 4.41 -8.01 11.42
N PRO A 54 4.59 -7.04 12.34
CA PRO A 54 3.47 -6.30 12.89
C PRO A 54 2.69 -5.61 11.78
N LYS A 55 1.36 -5.67 11.86
CA LYS A 55 0.47 -5.00 10.91
C LYS A 55 0.37 -3.53 11.29
N ASP A 56 1.35 -2.72 10.88
CA ASP A 56 1.20 -1.27 10.99
C ASP A 56 0.18 -0.78 9.96
N VAL A 57 -1.03 -0.49 10.41
CA VAL A 57 -2.06 0.14 9.60
C VAL A 57 -1.95 1.65 9.79
N THR A 58 -1.18 2.29 8.92
CA THR A 58 -1.17 3.76 8.83
C THR A 58 -1.94 4.16 7.58
N LEU A 59 -3.08 4.81 7.78
CA LEU A 59 -3.79 5.48 6.70
C LEU A 59 -3.06 6.80 6.39
N PRO A 60 -2.88 7.16 5.12
CA PRO A 60 -2.46 8.51 4.75
C PRO A 60 -3.52 9.52 5.21
N GLU A 61 -3.13 10.79 5.26
CA GLU A 61 -4.05 11.88 5.50
C GLU A 61 -5.20 11.87 4.48
N MET A 62 -6.42 11.97 5.00
CA MET A 62 -7.64 11.98 4.20
C MET A 62 -7.82 13.37 3.58
N PRO A 63 -8.08 13.48 2.28
CA PRO A 63 -8.33 14.79 1.66
C PRO A 63 -9.68 15.33 2.13
N ASP A 64 -9.75 16.64 2.34
CA ASP A 64 -10.94 17.35 2.82
C ASP A 64 -12.19 17.01 2.00
N GLU A 65 -12.06 16.91 0.67
CA GLU A 65 -13.21 16.61 -0.18
C GLU A 65 -13.80 15.20 0.06
N LEU A 66 -12.98 14.25 0.53
CA LEU A 66 -13.50 12.95 0.95
C LEU A 66 -14.23 13.07 2.29
N THR A 67 -13.70 13.84 3.23
CA THR A 67 -14.39 14.12 4.51
C THR A 67 -15.77 14.72 4.26
N ASP A 68 -15.83 15.79 3.47
CA ASP A 68 -17.07 16.49 3.12
C ASP A 68 -18.09 15.55 2.47
N ALA A 69 -17.64 14.66 1.58
CA ALA A 69 -18.50 13.70 0.91
C ALA A 69 -19.05 12.63 1.86
N LEU A 70 -18.27 12.19 2.85
CA LEU A 70 -18.73 11.23 3.87
C LEU A 70 -19.70 11.90 4.84
N ASP A 71 -19.47 13.16 5.20
CA ASP A 71 -20.37 13.92 6.06
C ASP A 71 -21.72 14.22 5.36
N ALA A 72 -21.71 14.39 4.04
CA ALA A 72 -22.92 14.66 3.24
C ALA A 72 -23.72 13.40 2.84
N ASP A 73 -23.10 12.22 2.77
CA ASP A 73 -23.75 10.96 2.37
C ASP A 73 -23.50 9.86 3.43
N PRO A 74 -24.46 9.68 4.37
CA PRO A 74 -24.33 8.66 5.43
C PRO A 74 -24.21 7.22 4.89
N GLU A 75 -24.84 6.92 3.75
CA GLU A 75 -24.75 5.58 3.14
C GLU A 75 -23.33 5.33 2.64
N LEU A 76 -22.74 6.33 1.99
CA LEU A 76 -21.34 6.29 1.56
C LEU A 76 -20.38 6.20 2.75
N ALA A 77 -20.63 6.95 3.83
CA ALA A 77 -19.84 6.88 5.05
C ALA A 77 -19.83 5.47 5.65
N ASP A 78 -21.00 4.88 5.85
CA ASP A 78 -21.12 3.53 6.40
C ASP A 78 -20.44 2.48 5.51
N ALA A 79 -20.61 2.58 4.18
CA ALA A 79 -19.93 1.69 3.27
C ALA A 79 -18.40 1.87 3.32
N PHE A 80 -17.91 3.11 3.33
CA PHE A 80 -16.48 3.41 3.42
C PHE A 80 -15.86 2.90 4.72
N HIS A 81 -16.52 3.08 5.87
CA HIS A 81 -16.04 2.61 7.16
C HIS A 81 -16.03 1.08 7.28
N ARG A 82 -16.94 0.38 6.59
CA ARG A 82 -16.95 -1.09 6.49
C ARG A 82 -15.80 -1.65 5.63
N LEU A 83 -15.16 -0.84 4.80
CA LEU A 83 -14.00 -1.28 4.02
C LEU A 83 -12.81 -1.64 4.92
N THR A 84 -12.08 -2.68 4.52
CA THR A 84 -10.81 -3.02 5.16
C THR A 84 -9.85 -1.82 5.09
N PRO A 85 -8.93 -1.66 6.06
CA PRO A 85 -8.01 -0.53 6.04
C PRO A 85 -7.18 -0.43 4.75
N GLY A 86 -6.86 -1.57 4.12
CA GLY A 86 -6.19 -1.60 2.81
C GLY A 86 -7.04 -1.00 1.69
N ARG A 87 -8.35 -1.30 1.66
CA ARG A 87 -9.28 -0.72 0.69
C ARG A 87 -9.50 0.77 0.93
N ARG A 88 -9.70 1.21 2.19
CA ARG A 88 -9.75 2.64 2.54
C ARG A 88 -8.49 3.38 2.10
N LYS A 89 -7.32 2.82 2.40
CA LYS A 89 -6.03 3.35 1.96
C LYS A 89 -5.95 3.49 0.44
N SER A 90 -6.48 2.54 -0.32
CA SER A 90 -6.44 2.60 -1.79
C SER A 90 -7.19 3.82 -2.34
N TYR A 91 -8.33 4.18 -1.75
CA TYR A 91 -9.10 5.38 -2.12
C TYR A 91 -8.35 6.65 -1.75
N ILE A 92 -7.89 6.76 -0.50
CA ILE A 92 -7.14 7.94 -0.02
C ILE A 92 -5.90 8.18 -0.89
N LEU A 93 -5.13 7.12 -1.20
CA LEU A 93 -3.96 7.24 -2.07
C LEU A 93 -4.33 7.64 -3.50
N ASN A 94 -5.47 7.18 -4.04
CA ASN A 94 -5.90 7.58 -5.37
C ASN A 94 -6.29 9.06 -5.39
N LEU A 95 -7.04 9.52 -4.39
CA LEU A 95 -7.47 10.91 -4.28
C LEU A 95 -6.29 11.86 -4.07
N ASN A 96 -5.35 11.51 -3.19
CA ASN A 96 -4.15 12.34 -2.93
C ASN A 96 -3.22 12.49 -4.14
N ARG A 97 -3.34 11.63 -5.16
CA ARG A 97 -2.63 11.82 -6.44
C ARG A 97 -3.21 12.96 -7.28
N ALA A 98 -4.48 13.32 -7.10
CA ALA A 98 -5.09 14.44 -7.79
C ALA A 98 -4.79 15.74 -7.04
N ARG A 99 -4.12 16.68 -7.72
CA ARG A 99 -3.76 17.99 -7.14
C ARG A 99 -4.93 18.97 -7.09
N GLN A 100 -5.86 18.86 -8.04
CA GLN A 100 -7.01 19.75 -8.16
C GLN A 100 -8.21 19.20 -7.38
N SER A 101 -8.84 20.06 -6.57
CA SER A 101 -10.04 19.72 -5.78
C SER A 101 -11.17 19.15 -6.64
N ALA A 102 -11.50 19.81 -7.76
CA ALA A 102 -12.52 19.33 -8.70
C ALA A 102 -12.25 17.91 -9.23
N THR A 103 -10.97 17.52 -9.41
CA THR A 103 -10.62 16.16 -9.82
C THR A 103 -10.84 15.15 -8.69
N ARG A 104 -10.60 15.55 -7.43
CA ARG A 104 -10.88 14.69 -6.26
C ARG A 104 -12.38 14.45 -6.12
N ILE A 105 -13.20 15.50 -6.23
CA ILE A 105 -14.68 15.40 -6.20
C ILE A 105 -15.19 14.46 -7.29
N ASN A 106 -14.79 14.67 -8.55
CA ASN A 106 -15.17 13.81 -9.67
C ASN A 106 -14.75 12.34 -9.48
N ARG A 107 -13.64 12.09 -8.77
CA ARG A 107 -13.21 10.71 -8.45
C ARG A 107 -14.06 10.10 -7.34
N ILE A 108 -14.41 10.86 -6.32
CA ILE A 108 -15.28 10.42 -5.22
C ILE A 108 -16.63 9.97 -5.77
N GLU A 109 -17.25 10.78 -6.63
CA GLU A 109 -18.51 10.42 -7.29
C GLU A 109 -18.41 9.09 -8.05
N LYS A 110 -17.36 8.91 -8.84
CA LYS A 110 -17.10 7.66 -9.59
C LYS A 110 -16.76 6.47 -8.69
N PHE A 111 -16.33 6.71 -7.46
CA PHE A 111 -15.99 5.66 -6.51
C PHE A 111 -17.18 5.20 -5.69
N ARG A 112 -18.27 5.97 -5.63
CA ARG A 112 -19.47 5.67 -4.82
C ARG A 112 -19.92 4.22 -4.98
N ASP A 113 -20.26 3.79 -6.19
CA ASP A 113 -20.78 2.44 -6.44
C ASP A 113 -19.80 1.33 -6.03
N ARG A 114 -18.50 1.60 -6.17
CA ARG A 114 -17.45 0.64 -5.79
C ARG A 114 -17.29 0.55 -4.28
N ILE A 115 -17.38 1.69 -3.59
CA ILE A 115 -17.35 1.76 -2.13
C ILE A 115 -18.57 1.02 -1.56
N LEU A 116 -19.77 1.26 -2.11
CA LEU A 116 -20.99 0.55 -1.74
C LEU A 116 -20.89 -0.96 -2.00
N SER A 117 -20.23 -1.35 -3.09
CA SER A 117 -19.95 -2.76 -3.41
C SER A 117 -18.81 -3.36 -2.56
N GLY A 118 -18.24 -2.62 -1.61
CA GLY A 118 -17.16 -3.10 -0.75
C GLY A 118 -15.80 -3.29 -1.44
N LYS A 119 -15.63 -2.76 -2.67
CA LYS A 119 -14.41 -2.90 -3.48
C LYS A 119 -13.37 -1.83 -3.13
N GLY A 120 -12.10 -2.09 -3.45
CA GLY A 120 -11.02 -1.09 -3.41
C GLY A 120 -10.93 -0.27 -4.70
N ALA A 121 -10.22 0.87 -4.67
CA ALA A 121 -10.10 1.81 -5.80
C ALA A 121 -9.45 1.22 -7.06
N THR A 122 -8.72 0.10 -6.95
CA THR A 122 -8.07 -0.60 -8.08
C THR A 122 -8.61 -2.00 -8.35
N GLU A 123 -9.61 -2.46 -7.59
CA GLU A 123 -10.20 -3.80 -7.73
C GLU A 123 -11.22 -3.83 -8.87
N ARG A 124 -11.14 -4.83 -9.76
CA ARG A 124 -12.08 -5.00 -10.87
C ARG A 124 -13.37 -5.67 -10.40
#